data_AF-A0A3Q9ICN4-F1
#
_entry.id   AF-A0A3Q9ICN4-F1
#
_cell.length_a   1.000
_cell.length_b   1.000
_cell.length_c   1.000
_cell.angle_alpha   90.00
_cell.angle_beta   90.00
_cell.angle_gamma   90.00
#
_symmetry.space_group_name_H-M   'P 1'
#
loop_
_entity.id
_entity.type
_entity.pdbx_description
1 polymer ?
#
loop_
_entity_poly.entity_id
_entity_poly.type
_entity_poly.pdbx_seq_one_letter_code
_entity_poly.pdbx_strand_id
1 'polypeptide(L)'
;MRKKLQVYISSTFPDLIEERHTAVESVLKAGHIPAGIEQFFKLRQLGMMKKWIDESDIFILILGGLYGNMLHDVSKSHVHWEYDYAGEVGKPRFAFVLTDEALREKPYDFVVLEDYPQYLEFKKSVQETVPFYHVEDMRHIQMVLRDQLPEYGKRDDLNGWYSGKDLPDVQKLLEENAKLKVELEEMKRANP
;
A
#
# COMPACT_ATOMS: atom_id res chain seq x y z
N MET A 1 -17.01 12.30 9.01
CA MET A 1 -16.42 10.97 9.23
C MET A 1 -14.93 11.04 8.91
N ARG A 2 -14.03 10.48 9.72
CA ARG A 2 -12.58 10.51 9.43
C ARG A 2 -12.18 9.25 8.66
N LYS A 3 -11.92 9.40 7.35
CA LYS A 3 -11.43 8.31 6.49
C LYS A 3 -10.01 7.92 6.89
N LYS A 4 -9.76 6.63 7.11
CA LYS A 4 -8.43 6.07 7.31
C LYS A 4 -8.06 5.18 6.14
N LEU A 5 -6.97 5.47 5.45
CA LEU A 5 -6.49 4.60 4.39
C LEU A 5 -5.73 3.41 4.97
N GLN A 6 -5.87 2.24 4.35
CA GLN A 6 -4.97 1.13 4.54
C GLN A 6 -3.82 1.21 3.53
N VAL A 7 -2.59 1.13 4.02
CA VAL A 7 -1.37 1.35 3.25
C VAL A 7 -0.54 0.07 3.28
N TYR A 8 -0.45 -0.61 2.14
CA TYR A 8 0.42 -1.77 1.99
C TYR A 8 1.88 -1.32 1.85
N ILE A 9 2.77 -1.81 2.71
CA ILE A 9 4.20 -1.50 2.64
C ILE A 9 4.96 -2.75 2.21
N SER A 10 5.55 -2.69 1.01
CA SER A 10 6.39 -3.74 0.43
C SER A 10 7.86 -3.32 0.43
N SER A 11 8.75 -4.21 0.84
CA SER A 11 10.20 -4.04 0.82
C SER A 11 10.88 -5.40 0.96
N THR A 12 12.19 -5.48 0.72
CA THR A 12 12.99 -6.63 1.15
C THR A 12 13.24 -6.61 2.68
N PHE A 13 13.72 -7.74 3.21
CA PHE A 13 14.02 -7.97 4.63
C PHE A 13 15.26 -8.88 4.68
N PRO A 14 16.46 -8.30 4.73
CA PRO A 14 16.99 -7.73 5.97
C PRO A 14 17.65 -6.36 5.83
N ASP A 15 17.80 -5.82 4.62
CA ASP A 15 18.51 -4.56 4.36
C ASP A 15 17.69 -3.30 4.69
N LEU A 16 16.37 -3.44 4.82
CA LEU A 16 15.42 -2.32 4.93
C LEU A 16 14.60 -2.29 6.24
N ILE A 17 15.11 -2.92 7.31
CA ILE A 17 14.36 -3.02 8.59
C ILE A 17 14.00 -1.64 9.13
N GLU A 18 14.96 -0.72 9.17
CA GLU A 18 14.78 0.63 9.73
C GLU A 18 13.85 1.48 8.86
N GLU A 19 14.00 1.41 7.54
CA GLU A 19 13.18 2.11 6.57
C GLU A 19 11.73 1.67 6.64
N ARG A 20 11.51 0.35 6.68
CA ARG A 20 10.17 -0.23 6.82
C ARG A 20 9.54 0.17 8.15
N HIS A 21 10.28 0.09 9.26
CA HIS A 21 9.79 0.52 10.57
C HIS A 21 9.40 2.01 10.56
N THR A 22 10.23 2.85 9.96
CA THR A 22 9.97 4.28 9.81
C THR A 22 8.72 4.54 8.99
N ALA A 23 8.52 3.79 7.88
CA ALA A 23 7.32 3.91 7.05
C ALA A 23 6.07 3.49 7.83
N VAL A 24 6.10 2.36 8.54
CA VAL A 24 5.00 1.89 9.39
C VAL A 24 4.64 2.93 10.46
N GLU A 25 5.63 3.45 11.17
CA GLU A 25 5.43 4.46 12.21
C GLU A 25 4.83 5.75 11.63
N SER A 26 5.31 6.17 10.46
CA SER A 26 4.83 7.39 9.79
C SER A 26 3.38 7.25 9.31
N VAL A 27 3.01 6.08 8.77
CA VAL A 27 1.61 5.77 8.40
C VAL A 27 0.70 5.82 9.64
N LEU A 28 1.15 5.26 10.77
CA LEU A 28 0.41 5.32 12.03
C LEU A 28 0.27 6.75 12.56
N LYS A 29 1.35 7.55 12.53
CA LYS A 29 1.34 8.96 12.93
C LYS A 29 0.40 9.82 12.07
N ALA A 30 0.27 9.50 10.78
CA ALA A 30 -0.71 10.12 9.90
C ALA A 30 -2.17 9.72 10.21
N GLY A 31 -2.38 8.71 11.07
CA GLY A 31 -3.70 8.21 11.45
C GLY A 31 -4.28 7.17 10.47
N HIS A 32 -3.42 6.57 9.64
CA HIS A 32 -3.74 5.53 8.68
C HIS A 32 -3.34 4.14 9.20
N ILE A 33 -3.66 3.10 8.43
CA ILE A 33 -3.52 1.70 8.84
C ILE A 33 -2.41 1.05 8.01
N PRO A 34 -1.24 0.73 8.56
CA PRO A 34 -0.21 -0.01 7.83
C PRO A 34 -0.61 -1.48 7.65
N ALA A 35 -0.34 -2.03 6.47
CA ALA A 35 -0.50 -3.44 6.10
C ALA A 35 0.81 -4.00 5.50
N GLY A 36 0.92 -5.33 5.45
CA GLY A 36 2.13 -5.99 4.93
C GLY A 36 3.28 -6.10 5.95
N ILE A 37 2.99 -6.01 7.26
CA ILE A 37 4.00 -6.06 8.33
C ILE A 37 4.48 -7.50 8.53
N GLU A 38 5.66 -7.81 8.00
CA GLU A 38 6.25 -9.15 7.92
C GLU A 38 6.49 -9.87 9.24
N GLN A 39 6.69 -9.11 10.33
CA GLN A 39 7.06 -9.66 11.64
C GLN A 39 6.03 -10.63 12.26
N PHE A 40 4.87 -10.83 11.63
CA PHE A 40 3.78 -11.66 12.15
C PHE A 40 3.61 -13.01 11.46
N PHE A 41 4.26 -13.28 10.32
CA PHE A 41 3.96 -14.48 9.53
C PHE A 41 5.22 -15.25 9.09
N LYS A 42 5.37 -16.48 9.61
CA LYS A 42 6.48 -17.39 9.28
C LYS A 42 6.50 -17.84 7.81
N LEU A 43 5.38 -17.74 7.11
CA LEU A 43 5.23 -18.13 5.70
C LEU A 43 4.34 -17.10 4.98
N ARG A 44 4.93 -16.36 4.03
CA ARG A 44 4.21 -15.45 3.14
C ARG A 44 3.60 -16.25 1.98
N GLN A 45 2.39 -16.77 2.19
CA GLN A 45 1.65 -17.41 1.10
C GLN A 45 1.12 -16.35 0.12
N LEU A 46 1.23 -16.63 -1.19
CA LEU A 46 0.75 -15.74 -2.26
C LEU A 46 -0.69 -15.27 -2.07
N GLY A 47 -1.60 -16.16 -1.65
CA GLY A 47 -3.00 -15.82 -1.41
C GLY A 47 -3.21 -14.79 -0.30
N MET A 48 -2.35 -14.80 0.74
CA MET A 48 -2.40 -13.82 1.82
C MET A 48 -1.90 -12.46 1.37
N MET A 49 -0.80 -12.43 0.60
CA MET A 49 -0.26 -11.18 0.03
C MET A 49 -1.27 -10.53 -0.92
N LYS A 50 -1.91 -11.31 -1.81
CA LYS A 50 -3.01 -10.86 -2.67
C LYS A 50 -4.10 -10.15 -1.87
N LYS A 51 -4.64 -10.85 -0.88
CA LYS A 51 -5.73 -10.34 -0.03
C LYS A 51 -5.38 -9.00 0.63
N TRP A 52 -4.18 -8.88 1.20
CA TRP A 52 -3.77 -7.63 1.84
C TRP A 52 -3.55 -6.50 0.85
N ILE A 53 -3.07 -6.78 -0.37
CA ILE A 53 -2.96 -5.77 -1.41
C ILE A 53 -4.37 -5.33 -1.85
N ASP A 54 -5.26 -6.29 -2.07
CA ASP A 54 -6.65 -6.04 -2.47
C ASP A 54 -7.42 -5.19 -1.44
N GLU A 55 -7.21 -5.44 -0.16
CA GLU A 55 -7.82 -4.68 0.95
C GLU A 55 -7.17 -3.31 1.19
N SER A 56 -6.00 -3.05 0.61
CA SER A 56 -5.28 -1.78 0.79
C SER A 56 -5.74 -0.72 -0.21
N ASP A 57 -5.70 0.54 0.22
CA ASP A 57 -6.02 1.71 -0.61
C ASP A 57 -4.81 2.22 -1.38
N ILE A 58 -3.62 2.15 -0.77
CA ILE A 58 -2.36 2.61 -1.34
C ILE A 58 -1.32 1.50 -1.21
N PHE A 59 -0.44 1.39 -2.21
CA PHE A 59 0.73 0.52 -2.15
C PHE A 59 2.01 1.36 -2.17
N ILE A 60 2.88 1.12 -1.20
CA ILE A 60 4.18 1.77 -1.06
C ILE A 60 5.26 0.72 -1.21
N LEU A 61 6.18 0.95 -2.12
CA LEU A 61 7.37 0.15 -2.31
C LEU A 61 8.59 0.84 -1.66
N ILE A 62 9.46 0.09 -1.00
CA ILE A 62 10.77 0.57 -0.56
C ILE A 62 11.84 -0.31 -1.20
N LEU A 63 12.69 0.30 -2.03
CA LEU A 63 13.77 -0.34 -2.75
C LEU A 63 15.12 -0.05 -2.10
N GLY A 64 15.75 -1.12 -1.62
CA GLY A 64 17.10 -1.16 -1.05
C GLY A 64 18.10 -1.70 -2.06
N GLY A 65 18.95 -2.63 -1.66
CA GLY A 65 19.95 -3.24 -2.56
C GLY A 65 19.61 -4.66 -3.01
N LEU A 66 18.67 -5.32 -2.32
CA LEU A 66 18.27 -6.70 -2.62
C LEU A 66 17.11 -6.76 -3.61
N TYR A 67 17.10 -7.79 -4.47
CA TYR A 67 15.92 -8.12 -5.25
C TYR A 67 14.83 -8.77 -4.38
N GLY A 68 15.24 -9.59 -3.41
CA GLY A 68 14.40 -10.34 -2.50
C GLY A 68 14.22 -11.79 -2.91
N ASN A 69 13.58 -12.57 -2.04
CA ASN A 69 13.39 -14.01 -2.29
C ASN A 69 12.57 -14.26 -3.56
N MET A 70 13.04 -15.20 -4.38
CA MET A 70 12.36 -15.62 -5.59
C MET A 70 11.10 -16.42 -5.28
N LEU A 71 10.03 -16.16 -6.04
CA LEU A 71 8.86 -17.02 -6.04
C LEU A 71 9.17 -18.32 -6.79
N HIS A 72 8.68 -19.44 -6.26
CA HIS A 72 8.69 -20.69 -7.01
C HIS A 72 7.83 -20.53 -8.27
N ASP A 73 8.35 -21.00 -9.41
CA ASP A 73 7.69 -21.03 -10.73
C ASP A 73 7.46 -19.67 -11.42
N VAL A 74 7.83 -18.56 -10.76
CA VAL A 74 7.77 -17.22 -11.33
C VAL A 74 9.17 -16.62 -11.30
N SER A 75 9.66 -16.11 -12.43
CA SER A 75 10.98 -15.46 -12.53
C SER A 75 11.00 -14.06 -11.89
N LYS A 76 10.34 -13.88 -10.74
CA LYS A 76 10.21 -12.62 -10.00
C LYS A 76 10.41 -12.86 -8.51
N SER A 77 10.97 -11.88 -7.83
CA SER A 77 10.97 -11.87 -6.37
C SER A 77 9.56 -11.63 -5.82
N HIS A 78 9.33 -11.98 -4.56
CA HIS A 78 8.09 -11.67 -3.86
C HIS A 78 7.73 -10.19 -3.97
N VAL A 79 8.70 -9.28 -3.76
CA VAL A 79 8.49 -7.83 -3.80
C VAL A 79 8.14 -7.34 -5.20
N HIS A 80 8.82 -7.84 -6.24
CA HIS A 80 8.49 -7.51 -7.62
C HIS A 80 7.08 -7.98 -7.97
N TRP A 81 6.73 -9.22 -7.61
CA TRP A 81 5.40 -9.74 -7.85
C TRP A 81 4.30 -8.93 -7.14
N GLU A 82 4.52 -8.51 -5.89
CA GLU A 82 3.59 -7.64 -5.15
C GLU A 82 3.40 -6.29 -5.84
N TYR A 83 4.49 -5.68 -6.31
CA TYR A 83 4.45 -4.42 -7.04
C TYR A 83 3.60 -4.55 -8.30
N ASP A 84 3.84 -5.59 -9.10
CA ASP A 84 3.10 -5.82 -10.34
C ASP A 84 1.62 -6.08 -10.07
N TYR A 85 1.31 -6.98 -9.13
CA TYR A 85 -0.06 -7.30 -8.77
C TYR A 85 -0.83 -6.06 -8.29
N ALA A 86 -0.21 -5.22 -7.47
CA ALA A 86 -0.81 -3.94 -7.05
C ALA A 86 -1.09 -3.01 -8.25
N GLY A 87 -0.27 -3.06 -9.30
CA GLY A 87 -0.53 -2.35 -10.55
C GLY A 87 -1.68 -2.95 -11.36
N GLU A 88 -1.72 -4.28 -11.49
CA GLU A 88 -2.78 -5.01 -12.19
C GLU A 88 -4.16 -4.75 -11.60
N VAL A 89 -4.27 -4.70 -10.27
CA VAL A 89 -5.52 -4.39 -9.56
C VAL A 89 -5.78 -2.89 -9.37
N GLY A 90 -4.99 -2.03 -10.02
CA GLY A 90 -5.22 -0.60 -10.09
C GLY A 90 -4.96 0.18 -8.80
N LYS A 91 -4.15 -0.35 -7.89
CA LYS A 91 -3.79 0.37 -6.66
C LYS A 91 -2.89 1.57 -7.01
N PRO A 92 -3.18 2.77 -6.48
CA PRO A 92 -2.20 3.86 -6.52
C PRO A 92 -0.91 3.44 -5.82
N ARG A 93 0.21 3.64 -6.52
CA ARG A 93 1.55 3.21 -6.13
C ARG A 93 2.53 4.37 -6.15
N PHE A 94 3.46 4.37 -5.21
CA PHE A 94 4.71 5.14 -5.30
C PHE A 94 5.84 4.38 -4.59
N ALA A 95 7.08 4.80 -4.84
CA ALA A 95 8.26 4.12 -4.32
C ALA A 95 9.21 5.03 -3.54
N PHE A 96 9.87 4.46 -2.55
CA PHE A 96 11.08 4.97 -1.95
C PHE A 96 12.27 4.21 -2.53
N VAL A 97 13.33 4.91 -2.89
CA VAL A 97 14.54 4.32 -3.47
C VAL A 97 15.73 4.82 -2.70
N LEU A 98 16.46 3.92 -2.04
CA LEU A 98 17.69 4.31 -1.34
C LEU A 98 18.71 4.86 -2.34
N THR A 99 19.41 5.90 -1.91
CA THR A 99 20.57 6.44 -2.63
C THR A 99 21.75 5.49 -2.56
N ASP A 100 22.69 5.63 -3.49
CA ASP A 100 23.91 4.83 -3.48
C ASP A 100 24.73 5.10 -2.21
N GLU A 101 24.69 6.34 -1.71
CA GLU A 101 25.26 6.74 -0.41
C GLU A 101 24.64 5.95 0.74
N ALA A 102 23.31 5.89 0.84
CA ALA A 102 22.62 5.15 1.89
C ALA A 102 22.86 3.63 1.80
N LEU A 103 22.96 3.09 0.58
CA LEU A 103 23.27 1.67 0.37
C LEU A 103 24.69 1.30 0.80
N ARG A 104 25.67 2.19 0.63
CA ARG A 104 27.06 1.96 1.07
C ARG A 104 27.21 1.81 2.59
N GLU A 105 26.27 2.37 3.36
CA GLU A 105 26.23 2.24 4.83
C GLU A 105 25.64 0.89 5.29
N LYS A 106 25.03 0.12 4.38
CA LYS A 106 24.46 -1.20 4.70
C LYS A 106 25.58 -2.26 4.77
N PRO A 107 25.48 -3.27 5.65
CA PRO A 107 26.52 -4.28 5.86
C PRO A 107 26.53 -5.39 4.80
N TYR A 108 26.05 -5.11 3.58
CA TYR A 108 25.85 -6.08 2.52
C TYR A 108 26.55 -5.63 1.24
N ASP A 109 27.20 -6.57 0.54
CA ASP A 109 27.65 -6.35 -0.84
C ASP A 109 26.55 -6.84 -1.79
N PHE A 110 25.79 -5.89 -2.33
CA PHE A 110 24.64 -6.19 -3.18
C PHE A 110 25.04 -6.58 -4.61
N VAL A 111 26.18 -6.10 -5.09
CA VAL A 111 26.57 -6.23 -6.52
C VAL A 111 27.01 -7.64 -6.86
N VAL A 112 27.47 -8.40 -5.87
CA VAL A 112 27.92 -9.80 -6.04
C VAL A 112 26.77 -10.81 -6.04
N LEU A 113 25.53 -10.36 -5.82
CA LEU A 113 24.36 -11.24 -5.78
C LEU A 113 23.93 -11.64 -7.19
N GLU A 114 23.59 -12.92 -7.38
CA GLU A 114 23.23 -13.48 -8.69
C GLU A 114 21.99 -12.83 -9.31
N ASP A 115 21.09 -12.30 -8.47
CA ASP A 115 19.84 -11.65 -8.86
C ASP A 115 19.94 -10.13 -8.99
N TYR A 116 21.15 -9.56 -8.83
CA TYR A 116 21.39 -8.12 -8.93
C TYR A 116 21.00 -7.54 -10.31
N PRO A 117 21.27 -8.20 -11.46
CA PRO A 117 20.81 -7.72 -12.76
C PRO A 117 19.27 -7.58 -12.83
N GLN A 118 18.53 -8.57 -12.33
CA GLN A 118 17.06 -8.56 -12.28
C GLN A 118 16.55 -7.45 -11.36
N TYR A 119 17.23 -7.21 -10.24
CA TYR A 119 16.95 -6.06 -9.39
C TYR A 119 17.13 -4.73 -10.11
N LEU A 120 18.20 -4.54 -10.89
CA LEU A 120 18.43 -3.30 -11.64
C LEU A 120 17.33 -3.05 -12.67
N GLU A 121 16.91 -4.09 -13.39
CA GLU A 121 15.78 -4.00 -14.32
C GLU A 121 14.48 -3.64 -13.61
N PHE A 122 14.21 -4.27 -12.47
CA PHE A 122 13.04 -3.98 -11.64
C PHE A 122 13.07 -2.54 -11.10
N LYS A 123 14.19 -2.09 -10.53
CA LYS A 123 14.39 -0.72 -10.03
C LYS A 123 14.11 0.29 -11.13
N LYS A 124 14.68 0.07 -12.32
CA LYS A 124 14.47 0.94 -13.49
C LYS A 124 13.00 1.00 -13.89
N SER A 125 12.35 -0.15 -14.03
CA SER A 125 10.92 -0.25 -14.36
C SER A 125 10.04 0.53 -13.37
N VAL A 126 10.31 0.41 -12.06
CA VAL A 126 9.61 1.17 -11.01
C VAL A 126 9.78 2.67 -11.22
N GLN A 127 11.02 3.14 -11.43
CA GLN A 127 11.32 4.57 -11.60
C GLN A 127 10.71 5.19 -12.87
N GLU A 128 10.47 4.38 -13.89
CA GLU A 128 9.80 4.81 -15.14
C GLU A 128 8.27 4.80 -15.03
N THR A 129 7.71 4.03 -14.10
CA THR A 129 6.26 3.76 -14.04
C THR A 129 5.52 4.55 -12.96
N VAL A 130 6.16 4.82 -11.81
CA VAL A 130 5.51 5.47 -10.66
C VAL A 130 6.32 6.63 -10.12
N PRO A 131 5.70 7.60 -9.42
CA PRO A 131 6.44 8.56 -8.62
C PRO A 131 7.36 7.83 -7.63
N PHE A 132 8.60 8.30 -7.54
CA PHE A 132 9.56 7.75 -6.59
C PHE A 132 10.33 8.87 -5.87
N TYR A 133 10.81 8.55 -4.67
CA TYR A 133 11.51 9.48 -3.79
C TYR A 133 12.82 8.88 -3.30
N HIS A 134 13.90 9.64 -3.40
CA HIS A 134 15.20 9.21 -2.91
C HIS A 134 15.28 9.24 -1.38
N VAL A 135 15.84 8.19 -0.80
CA VAL A 135 16.05 8.05 0.64
C VAL A 135 17.54 8.05 0.93
N GLU A 136 18.00 9.10 1.60
CA GLU A 136 19.34 9.18 2.19
C GLU A 136 19.28 8.75 3.66
N ASP A 137 18.20 9.14 4.35
CA ASP A 137 17.93 8.74 5.72
C ASP A 137 16.42 8.69 6.02
N MET A 138 16.08 8.25 7.22
CA MET A 138 14.70 8.04 7.69
C MET A 138 13.83 9.30 7.65
N ARG A 139 14.41 10.51 7.75
CA ARG A 139 13.67 11.78 7.73
C ARG A 139 13.01 11.98 6.36
N HIS A 140 13.62 11.51 5.27
CA HIS A 140 13.01 11.60 3.94
C HIS A 140 11.73 10.77 3.86
N ILE A 141 11.72 9.55 4.39
CA ILE A 141 10.52 8.70 4.46
C ILE A 141 9.42 9.43 5.26
N GLN A 142 9.77 9.95 6.44
CA GLN A 142 8.82 10.67 7.30
C GLN A 142 8.23 11.90 6.60
N MET A 143 9.07 12.69 5.93
CA MET A 143 8.66 13.90 5.22
C MET A 143 7.70 13.57 4.07
N VAL A 144 8.09 12.63 3.20
CA VAL A 144 7.26 12.24 2.05
C VAL A 144 5.92 11.68 2.52
N LEU A 145 5.90 10.81 3.53
CA LEU A 145 4.63 10.25 4.03
C LEU A 145 3.74 11.30 4.68
N ARG A 146 4.31 12.25 5.43
CA ARG A 146 3.57 13.37 6.00
C ARG A 146 2.92 14.23 4.91
N ASP A 147 3.59 14.41 3.79
CA ASP A 147 3.13 15.30 2.72
C ASP A 147 2.19 14.58 1.73
N GLN A 148 2.43 13.31 1.40
CA GLN A 148 1.66 12.54 0.42
C GLN A 148 0.37 11.94 0.97
N LEU A 149 0.38 11.39 2.19
CA LEU A 149 -0.79 10.69 2.74
C LEU A 149 -2.03 11.60 2.88
N PRO A 150 -1.92 12.89 3.26
CA PRO A 150 -3.06 13.81 3.23
C PRO A 150 -3.67 13.99 1.84
N GLU A 151 -2.85 14.04 0.78
CA GLU A 151 -3.33 14.19 -0.61
C GLU A 151 -4.09 12.94 -1.06
N TYR A 152 -3.58 11.74 -0.76
CA TYR A 152 -4.35 10.52 -0.97
C TYR A 152 -5.62 10.47 -0.11
N GLY A 153 -5.58 11.00 1.11
CA GLY A 153 -6.75 11.09 2.00
C GLY A 153 -7.92 11.88 1.40
N LYS A 154 -7.65 12.83 0.51
CA LYS A 154 -8.64 13.66 -0.20
C LYS A 154 -9.22 13.00 -1.45
N ARG A 155 -8.63 11.92 -1.94
CA ARG A 155 -9.08 11.23 -3.15
C ARG A 155 -10.41 10.52 -2.92
N ASP A 156 -11.40 10.79 -3.77
CA ASP A 156 -12.73 10.17 -3.67
C ASP A 156 -12.76 8.74 -4.23
N ASP A 157 -11.80 8.37 -5.09
CA ASP A 157 -11.67 7.02 -5.64
C ASP A 157 -11.08 6.01 -4.64
N LEU A 158 -10.63 6.48 -3.47
CA LEU A 158 -10.13 5.63 -2.38
C LEU A 158 -11.18 5.45 -1.29
N ASN A 159 -11.53 4.18 -1.04
CA ASN A 159 -12.61 3.77 -0.14
C ASN A 159 -12.26 4.03 1.33
N GLY A 160 -11.08 3.59 1.76
CA GLY A 160 -10.64 3.68 3.14
C GLY A 160 -11.55 2.99 4.15
N TRP A 161 -11.28 3.28 5.41
CA TRP A 161 -11.94 2.75 6.60
C TRP A 161 -12.58 3.87 7.39
N TYR A 162 -13.80 3.61 7.86
CA TYR A 162 -14.51 4.46 8.79
C TYR A 162 -14.78 3.69 10.09
N SER A 163 -14.80 4.40 11.22
CA SER A 163 -15.27 3.79 12.45
C SER A 163 -16.75 3.42 12.28
N GLY A 164 -17.15 2.24 12.74
CA GLY A 164 -18.57 1.89 12.80
C GLY A 164 -19.42 2.88 13.62
N LYS A 165 -18.79 3.66 14.51
CA LYS A 165 -19.42 4.75 15.26
C LYS A 165 -19.75 5.98 14.40
N ASP A 166 -19.02 6.16 13.30
CA ASP A 166 -19.17 7.29 12.39
C ASP A 166 -20.19 6.99 11.29
N LEU A 167 -20.63 5.73 11.16
CA LEU A 167 -21.66 5.35 10.20
C LEU A 167 -23.01 5.91 10.69
N PRO A 168 -23.79 6.58 9.82
CA PRO A 168 -25.20 6.84 10.11
C PRO A 168 -25.91 5.55 10.51
N ASP A 169 -27.02 5.66 11.25
CA ASP A 169 -27.84 4.50 11.58
C ASP A 169 -28.38 3.88 10.27
N VAL A 170 -27.62 2.93 9.74
CA VAL A 170 -27.89 2.27 8.45
C VAL A 170 -29.23 1.56 8.52
N GLN A 171 -29.59 1.02 9.69
CA GLN A 171 -30.90 0.38 9.88
C GLN A 171 -32.02 1.41 9.74
N LYS A 172 -31.90 2.56 10.41
CA LYS A 172 -32.88 3.63 10.28
C LYS A 172 -32.99 4.16 8.83
N LEU A 173 -31.87 4.30 8.13
CA LEU A 173 -31.86 4.70 6.71
C LEU A 173 -32.48 3.64 5.78
N LEU A 174 -32.31 2.35 6.09
CA LEU A 174 -32.94 1.26 5.35
C LEU A 174 -34.45 1.23 5.59
N GLU A 175 -34.89 1.44 6.83
CA GLU A 175 -36.30 1.55 7.19
C GLU A 175 -36.98 2.75 6.52
N GLU A 176 -36.33 3.92 6.53
CA GLU A 176 -36.81 5.12 5.83
C GLU A 176 -36.88 4.89 4.32
N ASN A 177 -35.88 4.25 3.70
CA ASN A 177 -35.93 3.87 2.28
C ASN A 177 -37.07 2.91 1.96
N ALA A 178 -37.33 1.92 2.83
CA ALA A 178 -38.41 0.98 2.63
C ALA A 178 -39.78 1.69 2.66
N LYS A 179 -39.98 2.62 3.62
CA LYS A 179 -41.19 3.45 3.68
C LYS A 179 -41.34 4.33 2.44
N LEU A 180 -40.29 5.05 2.07
CA LEU A 180 -40.30 5.93 0.89
C LEU A 180 -40.62 5.15 -0.39
N LYS A 181 -40.12 3.93 -0.56
CA LYS A 181 -40.46 3.08 -1.70
C LYS A 181 -41.95 2.74 -1.76
N VAL A 182 -42.57 2.43 -0.62
CA VAL A 182 -44.01 2.16 -0.54
C VAL A 182 -44.81 3.41 -0.92
N GLU A 183 -44.49 4.56 -0.33
CA GLU A 183 -45.17 5.83 -0.64
C GLU A 183 -45.03 6.23 -2.12
N LEU A 184 -43.88 5.96 -2.73
CA LEU A 184 -43.63 6.24 -4.15
C LEU A 184 -44.45 5.33 -5.07
N GLU A 185 -44.65 4.06 -4.70
CA GLU A 185 -45.57 3.18 -5.42
C GLU A 185 -47.02 3.62 -5.26
N GLU A 186 -47.44 4.04 -4.07
CA GLU A 186 -48.79 4.54 -3.82
C GLU A 186 -49.08 5.83 -4.59
N MET A 187 -48.14 6.79 -4.61
CA MET A 187 -48.27 8.01 -5.41
C MET A 187 -48.33 7.72 -6.92
N LYS A 188 -47.52 6.79 -7.43
CA LYS A 188 -47.58 6.37 -8.85
C LYS A 188 -48.91 5.71 -9.21
N ARG A 189 -49.50 4.94 -8.29
CA ARG A 189 -50.84 4.35 -8.50
C ARG A 189 -51.95 5.39 -8.42
N ALA A 190 -51.78 6.42 -7.60
CA ALA A 190 -52.75 7.51 -7.42
C ALA A 190 -52.69 8.59 -8.53
N ASN A 191 -51.61 8.63 -9.32
CA ASN A 191 -51.40 9.61 -10.39
C ASN A 191 -50.92 8.89 -11.69
N PRO A 192 -51.82 8.13 -12.35
CA PRO A 192 -51.49 7.25 -13.48
C PRO A 192 -51.06 7.99 -14.76
#